data_AF-A0A934CX39-F1
#
_entry.id   AF-A0A934CX39-F1
#
_cell.length_a   1.000
_cell.length_b   1.000
_cell.length_c   1.000
_cell.angle_alpha   90.00
_cell.angle_beta   90.00
_cell.angle_gamma   90.00
#
_symmetry.space_group_name_H-M   'P 1'
#
loop_
_entity.id
_entity.type
_entity.pdbx_description
1 polymer ?
#
loop_
_entity_poly.entity_id
_entity_poly.type
_entity_poly.pdbx_seq_one_letter_code
_entity_poly.pdbx_strand_id
1 'polypeptide(L)'
;MTYLPKIRWWLMALLIAFAPFHAFLITWAKSLFAGAPVLIEILAVWREVIVLLIGIIIAVEFFSKKAGEKKFSPLNWDILDLLIVLFTTLALAGLAFRRGNMAQWLLGFRYDVVPLLFFLFVRHSNWESKNRLTKFALVSATIVILFGLAHALLLPKDFLTHFGYSTSQGEYQAGSAISACQYLEHTDKVCRATSTFGGPTRYGTYLLLILGLLLPFLFEKTKFRKYAITLFALALASIVLTYSRSIWVGTLAAGIFTAFRLTPRKIVLKAILALLIFVGLWFFYSKLGNMWHFKGAEFPPPFVKTIFVRTGSTGEHMKLLKAGLEVATENPFGVGLGKAGPASVRFSKFLTENWFLQIAVEMGVLGLAIFLGILWTFAKKLLAKKKDMVKFGLFLALLGIAVAGLFTHSFEETSAYLILMAVIGLRY
;
A
#
# COMPACT_ATOMS: atom_id res chain seq x y z
N MET A 1 -18.99 -26.59 -16.83
CA MET A 1 -18.12 -26.07 -15.73
C MET A 1 -16.63 -25.95 -16.09
N THR A 2 -16.22 -26.34 -17.30
CA THR A 2 -14.80 -26.34 -17.75
C THR A 2 -14.20 -24.95 -18.02
N TYR A 3 -15.01 -23.90 -18.14
CA TYR A 3 -14.54 -22.53 -18.46
C TYR A 3 -14.35 -21.62 -17.23
N LEU A 4 -14.98 -21.94 -16.09
CA LEU A 4 -14.93 -21.10 -14.88
C LEU A 4 -13.50 -20.84 -14.36
N PRO A 5 -12.59 -21.85 -14.32
CA PRO A 5 -11.21 -21.62 -13.92
C PRO A 5 -10.45 -20.67 -14.85
N LYS A 6 -10.74 -20.71 -16.16
CA LYS A 6 -10.14 -19.81 -17.15
C LYS A 6 -10.66 -18.38 -16.98
N ILE A 7 -11.97 -18.23 -16.75
CA ILE A 7 -12.60 -16.92 -16.55
C ILE A 7 -12.02 -16.25 -15.30
N ARG A 8 -12.00 -16.93 -14.14
CA ARG A 8 -11.41 -16.35 -12.92
C ARG A 8 -9.92 -16.02 -13.07
N TRP A 9 -9.18 -16.80 -13.86
CA TRP A 9 -7.77 -16.52 -14.15
C TRP A 9 -7.61 -15.22 -14.93
N TRP A 10 -8.43 -14.99 -15.97
CA TRP A 10 -8.42 -13.74 -16.73
C TRP A 10 -8.87 -12.55 -15.89
N LEU A 11 -9.89 -12.72 -15.04
CA LEU A 11 -10.31 -11.71 -14.09
C LEU A 11 -9.17 -11.32 -13.13
N MET A 12 -8.45 -12.31 -12.60
CA MET A 12 -7.27 -12.07 -11.75
C MET A 12 -6.14 -11.37 -12.53
N ALA A 13 -5.87 -11.79 -13.77
CA ALA A 13 -4.87 -11.15 -14.62
C ALA A 13 -5.24 -9.68 -14.90
N LEU A 14 -6.50 -9.39 -15.19
CA LEU A 14 -7.01 -8.04 -15.43
C LEU A 14 -6.91 -7.18 -14.16
N LEU A 15 -7.28 -7.72 -13.00
CA LEU A 15 -7.13 -7.04 -11.72
C LEU A 15 -5.66 -6.67 -11.45
N ILE A 16 -4.74 -7.63 -11.55
CA ILE A 16 -3.32 -7.43 -11.28
C ILE A 16 -2.70 -6.43 -12.28
N ALA A 17 -3.08 -6.52 -13.56
CA ALA A 17 -2.51 -5.66 -14.60
C ALA A 17 -2.99 -4.22 -14.48
N PHE A 18 -4.30 -4.00 -14.24
CA PHE A 18 -4.91 -2.68 -14.32
C PHE A 18 -5.14 -1.99 -12.98
N ALA A 19 -5.04 -2.68 -11.84
CA ALA A 19 -5.25 -2.05 -10.55
C ALA A 19 -4.35 -0.81 -10.31
N PRO A 20 -3.04 -0.84 -10.63
CA PRO A 20 -2.17 0.33 -10.47
C PRO A 20 -2.59 1.56 -11.30
N PHE A 21 -3.38 1.35 -12.36
CA PHE A 21 -3.86 2.41 -13.26
C PHE A 21 -5.20 2.99 -12.81
N HIS A 22 -5.81 2.49 -11.72
CA HIS A 22 -7.16 2.89 -11.35
C HIS A 22 -7.35 4.39 -11.20
N ALA A 23 -6.50 5.07 -10.42
CA ALA A 23 -6.70 6.49 -10.13
C ALA A 23 -6.60 7.33 -11.41
N PHE A 24 -5.65 7.00 -12.29
CA PHE A 24 -5.56 7.56 -13.64
C PHE A 24 -6.81 7.30 -14.48
N LEU A 25 -7.23 6.04 -14.62
CA LEU A 25 -8.38 5.66 -15.46
C LEU A 25 -9.68 6.33 -15.01
N ILE A 26 -9.93 6.43 -13.70
CA ILE A 26 -11.13 7.08 -13.19
C ILE A 26 -11.06 8.60 -13.31
N THR A 27 -9.88 9.20 -13.14
CA THR A 27 -9.71 10.65 -13.34
C THR A 27 -9.91 11.02 -14.80
N TRP A 28 -9.40 10.21 -15.72
CA TRP A 28 -9.60 10.41 -17.15
C TRP A 28 -11.04 10.14 -17.58
N ALA A 29 -11.68 9.08 -17.07
CA ALA A 29 -13.10 8.84 -17.32
C ALA A 29 -13.97 10.00 -16.80
N LYS A 30 -13.62 10.60 -15.66
CA LYS A 30 -14.29 11.79 -15.12
C LYS A 30 -14.26 12.98 -16.07
N SER A 31 -13.13 13.23 -16.73
CA SER A 31 -13.05 14.34 -17.68
C SER A 31 -13.80 14.08 -18.98
N LEU A 32 -13.85 12.83 -19.44
CA LEU A 32 -14.59 12.46 -20.65
C LEU A 32 -16.11 12.44 -20.45
N PHE A 33 -16.57 12.06 -19.25
CA PHE A 33 -17.99 11.84 -18.95
C PHE A 33 -18.52 12.76 -17.84
N ALA A 34 -18.11 14.03 -17.83
CA ALA A 34 -18.48 14.98 -16.77
C ALA A 34 -20.00 15.12 -16.53
N GLY A 35 -20.83 14.89 -17.55
CA GLY A 35 -22.30 14.90 -17.44
C GLY A 35 -22.93 13.65 -16.82
N ALA A 36 -22.16 12.59 -16.52
CA ALA A 36 -22.66 11.31 -16.02
C ALA A 36 -21.96 10.88 -14.71
N PRO A 37 -22.11 11.64 -13.60
CA PRO A 37 -21.40 11.37 -12.35
C PRO A 37 -21.72 9.98 -11.78
N VAL A 38 -22.97 9.51 -11.92
CA VAL A 38 -23.39 8.19 -11.45
C VAL A 38 -22.65 7.06 -12.19
N LEU A 39 -22.48 7.17 -13.51
CA LEU A 39 -21.75 6.19 -14.31
C LEU A 39 -20.30 6.07 -13.84
N ILE A 40 -19.66 7.21 -13.56
CA ILE A 40 -18.28 7.26 -13.08
C ILE A 40 -18.14 6.59 -11.71
N GLU A 41 -19.08 6.80 -10.79
CA GLU A 41 -19.05 6.16 -9.48
C GLU A 41 -19.18 4.63 -9.57
N ILE A 42 -20.02 4.15 -10.48
CA ILE A 42 -20.14 2.72 -10.81
C ILE A 42 -18.83 2.19 -11.40
N LEU A 43 -18.21 2.92 -12.32
CA LEU A 43 -16.91 2.54 -12.88
C LEU A 43 -15.80 2.57 -11.83
N ALA A 44 -15.87 3.45 -10.83
CA ALA A 44 -14.85 3.57 -9.80
C ALA A 44 -14.73 2.35 -8.85
N VAL A 45 -15.72 1.46 -8.86
CA VAL A 45 -15.73 0.22 -8.07
C VAL A 45 -15.39 -1.04 -8.90
N TRP A 46 -14.85 -0.88 -10.10
CA TRP A 46 -14.56 -1.99 -11.01
C TRP A 46 -13.66 -3.09 -10.41
N ARG A 47 -12.71 -2.73 -9.54
CA ARG A 47 -11.82 -3.71 -8.88
C ARG A 47 -12.58 -4.57 -7.90
N GLU A 48 -13.45 -3.94 -7.12
CA GLU A 48 -14.31 -4.61 -6.14
C GLU A 48 -15.31 -5.53 -6.85
N VAL A 49 -15.87 -5.10 -7.99
CA VAL A 49 -16.71 -5.95 -8.84
C VAL A 49 -15.94 -7.19 -9.31
N ILE A 50 -14.68 -7.04 -9.77
CA ILE A 50 -13.87 -8.19 -10.17
C ILE A 50 -13.59 -9.13 -8.99
N VAL A 51 -13.22 -8.58 -7.83
CA VAL A 51 -13.00 -9.37 -6.60
C VAL A 51 -14.26 -10.15 -6.23
N LEU A 52 -15.43 -9.51 -6.30
CA LEU A 52 -16.72 -10.14 -6.04
C LEU A 52 -17.03 -11.24 -7.06
N LEU A 53 -16.83 -11.00 -8.36
CA LEU A 53 -17.03 -12.00 -9.41
C LEU A 53 -16.10 -13.20 -9.22
N ILE A 54 -14.83 -12.99 -8.87
CA ILE A 54 -13.90 -14.08 -8.53
C ILE A 54 -14.43 -14.88 -7.34
N GLY A 55 -14.89 -14.20 -6.28
CA GLY A 55 -15.49 -14.84 -5.10
C GLY A 55 -16.73 -15.69 -5.45
N ILE A 56 -17.64 -15.14 -6.26
CA ILE A 56 -18.85 -15.84 -6.73
C ILE A 56 -18.47 -17.07 -7.56
N ILE A 57 -17.53 -16.95 -8.51
CA ILE A 57 -17.08 -18.08 -9.32
C ILE A 57 -16.50 -19.19 -8.43
N ILE A 58 -15.67 -18.83 -7.45
CA ILE A 58 -15.08 -19.80 -6.50
C ILE A 58 -16.17 -20.47 -5.66
N ALA A 59 -17.17 -19.71 -5.18
CA ALA A 59 -18.29 -20.26 -4.44
C ALA A 59 -19.12 -21.23 -5.30
N VAL A 60 -19.46 -20.84 -6.54
CA VAL A 60 -20.18 -21.70 -7.49
C VAL A 60 -19.40 -22.99 -7.75
N GLU A 61 -18.09 -22.90 -8.01
CA GLU A 61 -17.26 -24.09 -8.20
C GLU A 61 -17.20 -24.98 -6.96
N PHE A 62 -17.26 -24.40 -5.76
CA PHE A 62 -17.28 -25.14 -4.51
C PHE A 62 -18.60 -25.91 -4.32
N PHE A 63 -19.74 -25.26 -4.50
CA PHE A 63 -21.08 -25.86 -4.32
C PHE A 63 -21.50 -26.77 -5.48
N SER A 64 -20.99 -26.53 -6.68
CA SER A 64 -21.33 -27.32 -7.88
C SER A 64 -20.64 -28.67 -7.97
N LYS A 65 -19.89 -29.09 -6.94
CA LYS A 65 -19.19 -30.37 -6.96
C LYS A 65 -20.17 -31.54 -6.99
N LYS A 66 -20.00 -32.43 -7.98
CA LYS A 66 -20.33 -33.85 -7.81
C LYS A 66 -19.32 -34.46 -6.82
N ALA A 67 -19.82 -35.22 -5.84
CA ALA A 67 -19.00 -35.92 -4.87
C ALA A 67 -17.90 -36.74 -5.59
N GLY A 68 -16.63 -36.38 -5.38
CA GLY A 68 -15.46 -37.10 -5.95
C GLY A 68 -14.43 -36.26 -6.70
N GLU A 69 -14.75 -35.05 -7.21
CA GLU A 69 -13.76 -34.23 -7.91
C GLU A 69 -12.82 -33.47 -6.95
N LYS A 70 -11.55 -33.91 -6.87
CA LYS A 70 -10.45 -33.28 -6.11
C LYS A 70 -9.94 -31.96 -6.73
N LYS A 71 -10.85 -31.07 -7.17
CA LYS A 71 -10.52 -29.76 -7.76
C LYS A 71 -10.28 -28.64 -6.75
N PHE A 72 -10.53 -28.89 -5.47
CA PHE A 72 -10.14 -28.02 -4.36
C PHE A 72 -9.23 -28.81 -3.43
N SER A 73 -8.20 -28.16 -2.89
CA SER A 73 -7.56 -28.68 -1.68
C SER A 73 -8.65 -28.89 -0.62
N PRO A 74 -8.58 -29.95 0.21
CA PRO A 74 -9.41 -29.99 1.41
C PRO A 74 -9.23 -28.64 2.13
N LEU A 75 -10.33 -28.02 2.60
CA LEU A 75 -10.24 -26.76 3.34
C LEU A 75 -9.45 -27.04 4.61
N ASN A 76 -8.13 -26.88 4.52
CA ASN A 76 -7.23 -26.93 5.64
C ASN A 76 -7.29 -25.56 6.29
N TRP A 77 -8.40 -25.33 7.01
CA TRP A 77 -8.55 -24.16 7.86
C TRP A 77 -7.38 -24.14 8.84
N ASP A 78 -6.67 -23.04 8.84
CA ASP A 78 -5.62 -22.80 9.81
C ASP A 78 -5.89 -21.50 10.59
N ILE A 79 -5.01 -21.19 11.54
CA ILE A 79 -5.18 -20.03 12.42
C ILE A 79 -5.30 -18.70 11.65
N LEU A 80 -4.70 -18.58 10.46
CA LEU A 80 -4.81 -17.38 9.63
C LEU A 80 -6.25 -17.23 9.09
N ASP A 81 -6.86 -18.33 8.65
CA ASP A 81 -8.23 -18.32 8.17
C ASP A 81 -9.20 -17.91 9.28
N LEU A 82 -9.02 -18.50 10.47
CA LEU A 82 -9.81 -18.19 11.64
C LEU A 82 -9.69 -16.72 12.04
N LEU A 83 -8.47 -16.15 12.04
CA LEU A 83 -8.26 -14.75 12.37
C LEU A 83 -8.93 -13.81 11.36
N ILE A 84 -8.88 -14.11 10.06
CA ILE A 84 -9.54 -13.28 9.05
C ILE A 84 -11.06 -13.37 9.17
N VAL A 85 -11.60 -14.57 9.42
CA VAL A 85 -13.05 -14.73 9.69
C VAL A 85 -13.44 -13.97 10.94
N LEU A 86 -12.68 -14.08 12.04
CA LEU A 86 -12.95 -13.35 13.27
C LEU A 86 -12.91 -11.83 13.06
N PHE A 87 -11.93 -11.33 12.31
CA PHE A 87 -11.83 -9.91 11.94
C PHE A 87 -13.03 -9.46 11.11
N THR A 88 -13.43 -10.27 10.13
CA THR A 88 -14.61 -10.00 9.29
C THR A 88 -15.90 -10.01 10.12
N THR A 89 -16.06 -10.99 11.01
CA THR A 89 -17.22 -11.08 11.90
C THR A 89 -17.28 -9.89 12.85
N LEU A 90 -16.15 -9.43 13.39
CA LEU A 90 -16.08 -8.23 14.22
C LEU A 90 -16.49 -6.98 13.43
N ALA A 91 -16.00 -6.82 12.20
CA ALA A 91 -16.39 -5.75 11.30
C ALA A 91 -17.90 -5.75 11.00
N LEU A 92 -18.49 -6.92 10.76
CA LEU A 92 -19.93 -7.10 10.54
C LEU A 92 -20.74 -6.87 11.82
N ALA A 93 -20.28 -7.33 12.98
CA ALA A 93 -20.93 -7.06 14.27
C ALA A 93 -20.98 -5.55 14.56
N GLY A 94 -19.97 -4.80 14.10
CA GLY A 94 -19.95 -3.33 14.12
C GLY A 94 -21.13 -2.68 13.38
N LEU A 95 -21.85 -3.38 12.48
CA LEU A 95 -23.09 -2.88 11.88
C LEU A 95 -24.21 -2.72 12.91
N ALA A 96 -24.33 -3.66 13.85
CA ALA A 96 -25.37 -3.64 14.89
C ALA A 96 -25.19 -2.45 15.84
N PHE A 97 -23.93 -2.03 16.06
CA PHE A 97 -23.58 -0.91 16.92
C PHE A 97 -23.21 0.35 16.13
N ARG A 98 -23.58 0.42 14.84
CA ARG A 98 -23.18 1.54 13.99
C ARG A 98 -23.76 2.85 14.53
N ARG A 99 -22.88 3.83 14.76
CA ARG A 99 -23.25 5.22 15.02
C ARG A 99 -22.86 6.09 13.82
N GLY A 100 -23.37 5.76 12.62
CA GLY A 100 -22.96 6.42 11.37
C GLY A 100 -23.69 5.95 10.10
N ASN A 101 -23.31 6.52 8.95
CA ASN A 101 -23.92 6.27 7.64
C ASN A 101 -23.48 4.89 7.07
N MET A 102 -24.40 4.17 6.42
CA MET A 102 -24.10 2.91 5.70
C MET A 102 -23.00 3.09 4.64
N ALA A 103 -23.02 4.21 3.91
CA ALA A 103 -22.00 4.49 2.89
C ALA A 103 -20.60 4.64 3.50
N GLN A 104 -20.50 5.26 4.69
CA GLN A 104 -19.25 5.39 5.42
C GLN A 104 -18.73 4.02 5.88
N TRP A 105 -19.61 3.21 6.47
CA TRP A 105 -19.27 1.85 6.88
C TRP A 105 -18.81 0.98 5.69
N LEU A 106 -19.50 1.05 4.55
CA LEU A 106 -19.15 0.30 3.34
C LEU A 106 -17.77 0.69 2.81
N LEU A 107 -17.39 1.97 2.90
CA LEU A 107 -16.06 2.43 2.52
C LEU A 107 -14.98 1.94 3.49
N GLY A 108 -15.24 1.95 4.79
CA GLY A 108 -14.33 1.33 5.77
C GLY A 108 -14.16 -0.17 5.53
N PHE A 109 -15.27 -0.90 5.36
CA PHE A 109 -15.26 -2.34 5.06
C PHE A 109 -14.49 -2.65 3.77
N ARG A 110 -14.65 -1.81 2.74
CA ARG A 110 -13.90 -1.89 1.48
C ARG A 110 -12.40 -1.81 1.69
N TYR A 111 -11.90 -0.92 2.54
CA TYR A 111 -10.46 -0.75 2.74
C TYR A 111 -9.88 -1.79 3.69
N ASP A 112 -10.59 -2.13 4.76
CA ASP A 112 -10.05 -2.93 5.85
C ASP A 112 -10.23 -4.44 5.64
N VAL A 113 -11.39 -4.85 5.10
CA VAL A 113 -11.85 -6.25 5.13
C VAL A 113 -11.77 -6.90 3.76
N VAL A 114 -12.19 -6.22 2.69
CA VAL A 114 -12.26 -6.80 1.33
C VAL A 114 -10.93 -7.40 0.88
N PRO A 115 -9.75 -6.79 1.08
CA PRO A 115 -8.48 -7.40 0.67
C PRO A 115 -8.16 -8.69 1.42
N LEU A 116 -8.53 -8.81 2.70
CA LEU A 116 -8.34 -10.02 3.49
C LEU A 116 -9.28 -11.14 3.06
N LEU A 117 -10.55 -10.82 2.77
CA LEU A 117 -11.50 -11.77 2.19
C LEU A 117 -11.04 -12.25 0.81
N PHE A 118 -10.50 -11.34 0.01
CA PHE A 118 -9.95 -11.69 -1.28
C PHE A 118 -8.78 -12.68 -1.14
N PHE A 119 -7.89 -12.49 -0.17
CA PHE A 119 -6.85 -13.48 0.15
C PHE A 119 -7.45 -14.86 0.49
N LEU A 120 -8.51 -14.93 1.31
CA LEU A 120 -9.18 -16.19 1.65
C LEU A 120 -9.71 -16.91 0.41
N PHE A 121 -10.40 -16.20 -0.48
CA PHE A 121 -10.90 -16.79 -1.72
C PHE A 121 -9.77 -17.31 -2.60
N VAL A 122 -8.69 -16.54 -2.74
CA VAL A 122 -7.56 -16.90 -3.59
C VAL A 122 -6.82 -18.12 -3.02
N ARG A 123 -6.53 -18.19 -1.72
CA ARG A 123 -5.74 -19.29 -1.14
C ARG A 123 -6.46 -20.64 -1.17
N HIS A 124 -7.78 -20.65 -1.03
CA HIS A 124 -8.57 -21.88 -0.99
C HIS A 124 -9.02 -22.34 -2.38
N SER A 125 -8.45 -21.75 -3.43
CA SER A 125 -8.77 -22.08 -4.82
C SER A 125 -7.52 -22.57 -5.57
N ASN A 126 -7.73 -23.48 -6.52
CA ASN A 126 -6.67 -23.97 -7.38
C ASN A 126 -6.45 -23.03 -8.58
N TRP A 127 -5.27 -22.42 -8.63
CA TRP A 127 -4.89 -21.50 -9.69
C TRP A 127 -3.87 -22.13 -10.64
N GLU A 128 -4.23 -22.18 -11.92
CA GLU A 128 -3.29 -22.53 -12.98
C GLU A 128 -2.29 -21.41 -13.21
N SER A 129 -1.05 -21.76 -13.55
CA SER A 129 -0.06 -20.80 -14.05
C SER A 129 0.20 -19.58 -13.16
N LYS A 130 0.28 -19.79 -11.85
CA LYS A 130 0.57 -18.76 -10.83
C LYS A 130 1.76 -17.84 -11.20
N ASN A 131 2.79 -18.40 -11.83
CA ASN A 131 3.96 -17.65 -12.30
C ASN A 131 3.65 -16.65 -13.44
N ARG A 132 2.66 -16.95 -14.31
CA ARG A 132 2.23 -16.00 -15.36
C ARG A 132 1.57 -14.77 -14.74
N LEU A 133 0.74 -14.93 -13.72
CA LEU A 133 0.13 -13.80 -12.99
C LEU A 133 1.19 -12.91 -12.33
N THR A 134 2.25 -13.51 -11.75
CA THR A 134 3.40 -12.73 -11.24
C THR A 134 4.11 -11.94 -12.36
N LYS A 135 4.22 -12.48 -13.58
CA LYS A 135 4.77 -11.74 -14.73
C LYS A 135 3.89 -10.55 -15.12
N PHE A 136 2.57 -10.70 -15.15
CA PHE A 136 1.64 -9.58 -15.39
C PHE A 136 1.82 -8.46 -14.36
N ALA A 137 1.98 -8.81 -13.07
CA ALA A 137 2.26 -7.83 -12.02
C ALA A 137 3.56 -7.05 -12.29
N LEU A 138 4.63 -7.74 -12.70
CA LEU A 138 5.93 -7.14 -12.98
C LEU A 138 5.96 -6.29 -14.26
N VAL A 139 5.19 -6.68 -15.29
CA VAL A 139 5.02 -5.89 -16.52
C VAL A 139 4.26 -4.60 -16.21
N SER A 140 3.14 -4.71 -15.49
CA SER A 140 2.37 -3.56 -15.02
C SER A 140 3.24 -2.63 -14.16
N ALA A 141 4.01 -3.20 -13.22
CA ALA A 141 4.96 -2.44 -12.40
C ALA A 141 6.01 -1.69 -13.24
N THR A 142 6.57 -2.32 -14.27
CA THR A 142 7.55 -1.67 -15.16
C THR A 142 6.94 -0.46 -15.85
N ILE A 143 5.73 -0.59 -16.40
CA ILE A 143 5.04 0.53 -17.08
C ILE A 143 4.82 1.68 -16.09
N VAL A 144 4.28 1.37 -14.90
CA VAL A 144 4.00 2.34 -13.84
C VAL A 144 5.28 3.03 -13.36
N ILE A 145 6.37 2.29 -13.20
CA ILE A 145 7.67 2.84 -12.75
C ILE A 145 8.26 3.76 -13.81
N LEU A 146 8.30 3.32 -15.07
CA LEU A 146 8.80 4.13 -16.18
C LEU A 146 7.96 5.40 -16.36
N PHE A 147 6.64 5.29 -16.29
CA PHE A 147 5.76 6.45 -16.33
C PHE A 147 5.98 7.38 -15.14
N GLY A 148 6.16 6.85 -13.93
CA GLY A 148 6.44 7.65 -12.74
C GLY A 148 7.75 8.44 -12.83
N LEU A 149 8.81 7.82 -13.38
CA LEU A 149 10.08 8.49 -13.64
C LEU A 149 9.97 9.54 -14.74
N ALA A 150 9.30 9.20 -15.85
CA ALA A 150 9.06 10.15 -16.94
C ALA A 150 8.25 11.35 -16.45
N HIS A 151 7.19 11.12 -15.69
CA HIS A 151 6.37 12.18 -15.10
C HIS A 151 7.17 13.08 -14.15
N ALA A 152 8.07 12.51 -13.35
CA ALA A 152 8.86 13.30 -12.40
C ALA A 152 10.05 14.05 -13.04
N LEU A 153 10.63 13.55 -14.13
CA LEU A 153 11.91 14.04 -14.67
C LEU A 153 11.85 14.62 -16.08
N LEU A 154 10.91 14.16 -16.91
CA LEU A 154 10.91 14.42 -18.36
C LEU A 154 9.66 15.18 -18.81
N LEU A 155 8.49 14.85 -18.27
CA LEU A 155 7.22 15.42 -18.71
C LEU A 155 6.95 16.79 -18.07
N PRO A 156 6.25 17.71 -18.77
CA PRO A 156 5.75 18.94 -18.18
C PRO A 156 4.85 18.68 -16.96
N LYS A 157 4.89 19.59 -15.97
CA LYS A 157 4.15 19.47 -14.70
C LYS A 157 2.62 19.43 -14.89
N ASP A 158 2.15 20.00 -15.99
CA ASP A 158 0.77 20.11 -16.41
C ASP A 158 0.36 19.00 -17.40
N PHE A 159 1.25 18.08 -17.77
CA PHE A 159 0.95 17.00 -18.72
C PHE A 159 -0.31 16.20 -18.35
N LEU A 160 -0.51 15.91 -17.06
CA LEU A 160 -1.66 15.16 -16.59
C LEU A 160 -2.99 15.91 -16.70
N THR A 161 -2.97 17.24 -16.91
CA THR A 161 -4.20 18.04 -17.06
C THR A 161 -4.97 17.66 -18.33
N HIS A 162 -4.29 17.17 -19.37
CA HIS A 162 -4.92 16.58 -20.56
C HIS A 162 -5.80 15.36 -20.24
N PHE A 163 -5.61 14.74 -19.08
CA PHE A 163 -6.36 13.59 -18.60
C PHE A 163 -7.30 13.93 -17.44
N GLY A 164 -7.66 15.21 -17.26
CA GLY A 164 -8.64 15.62 -16.24
C GLY A 164 -8.06 15.86 -14.85
N TYR A 165 -6.74 15.84 -14.69
CA TYR A 165 -6.11 16.22 -13.43
C TYR A 165 -6.18 17.74 -13.22
N SER A 166 -6.26 18.15 -11.95
CA SER A 166 -6.33 19.56 -11.57
C SER A 166 -4.93 20.16 -11.37
N THR A 167 -4.77 21.44 -11.65
CA THR A 167 -3.58 22.21 -11.24
C THR A 167 -3.64 22.64 -9.77
N SER A 168 -4.82 22.53 -9.14
CA SER A 168 -5.05 22.94 -7.76
C SER A 168 -4.11 22.21 -6.79
N GLN A 169 -3.51 23.00 -5.92
CA GLN A 169 -2.70 22.52 -4.81
C GLN A 169 -3.54 22.54 -3.54
N GLY A 170 -3.49 21.47 -2.76
CA GLY A 170 -4.26 21.36 -1.53
C GLY A 170 -4.51 19.92 -1.12
N GLU A 171 -5.08 19.76 0.06
CA GLU A 171 -5.56 18.46 0.53
C GLU A 171 -6.65 17.93 -0.41
N TYR A 172 -6.67 16.61 -0.59
CA TYR A 172 -7.70 15.95 -1.37
C TYR A 172 -9.09 16.22 -0.78
N GLN A 173 -10.00 16.70 -1.62
CA GLN A 173 -11.41 16.86 -1.29
C GLN A 173 -12.22 15.77 -1.99
N ALA A 174 -13.22 15.23 -1.31
CA ALA A 174 -14.09 14.22 -1.89
C ALA A 174 -14.78 14.78 -3.14
N GLY A 175 -14.63 14.10 -4.27
CA GLY A 175 -15.26 14.50 -5.54
C GLY A 175 -14.40 15.40 -6.42
N SER A 176 -13.33 16.02 -5.89
CA SER A 176 -12.43 16.85 -6.70
C SER A 176 -11.50 16.00 -7.58
N ALA A 177 -10.98 16.62 -8.65
CA ALA A 177 -9.97 16.01 -9.49
C ALA A 177 -8.63 15.90 -8.75
N ILE A 178 -7.89 14.83 -9.04
CA ILE A 178 -6.57 14.59 -8.47
C ILE A 178 -5.60 15.64 -9.00
N SER A 179 -4.70 16.14 -8.15
CA SER A 179 -3.69 17.11 -8.56
C SER A 179 -2.70 16.49 -9.56
N ALA A 180 -2.44 17.19 -10.68
CA ALA A 180 -1.49 16.79 -11.71
C ALA A 180 -0.07 16.70 -11.16
N CYS A 181 0.30 17.64 -10.30
CA CYS A 181 1.56 17.64 -9.59
C CYS A 181 1.33 18.02 -8.13
N GLN A 182 1.74 17.15 -7.21
CA GLN A 182 1.75 17.48 -5.78
C GLN A 182 3.11 18.04 -5.42
N TYR A 183 3.13 19.32 -5.07
CA TYR A 183 4.36 20.00 -4.68
C TYR A 183 4.88 19.58 -3.31
N LEU A 184 6.18 19.77 -3.12
CA LEU A 184 6.83 19.60 -1.83
C LEU A 184 6.53 20.83 -0.94
N GLU A 185 6.38 20.61 0.37
CA GLU A 185 6.05 21.67 1.34
C GLU A 185 7.02 22.87 1.19
N HIS A 186 6.50 24.09 1.11
CA HIS A 186 7.26 25.34 0.91
C HIS A 186 8.00 25.48 -0.45
N THR A 187 7.67 24.70 -1.48
CA THR A 187 8.21 24.93 -2.83
C THR A 187 7.23 24.55 -3.94
N ASP A 188 7.03 25.44 -4.90
CA ASP A 188 6.28 25.23 -6.15
C ASP A 188 7.15 24.66 -7.29
N LYS A 189 8.44 24.42 -7.01
CA LYS A 189 9.41 24.01 -8.03
C LYS A 189 9.49 22.49 -8.16
N VAL A 190 9.28 21.75 -7.09
CA VAL A 190 9.53 20.30 -7.04
C VAL A 190 8.23 19.51 -7.01
N CYS A 191 7.93 18.84 -8.12
CA CYS A 191 6.83 17.88 -8.20
C CYS A 191 7.24 16.53 -7.63
N ARG A 192 6.41 15.98 -6.75
CA ARG A 192 6.62 14.63 -6.21
C ARG A 192 6.16 13.59 -7.22
N ALA A 193 6.91 12.51 -7.37
CA ALA A 193 6.52 11.42 -8.26
C ALA A 193 5.24 10.72 -7.75
N THR A 194 4.21 10.68 -8.57
CA THR A 194 2.91 10.03 -8.27
C THR A 194 2.53 8.93 -9.27
N SER A 195 3.15 8.90 -10.45
CA SER A 195 2.79 7.99 -11.55
C SER A 195 1.26 8.01 -11.81
N THR A 196 0.63 6.85 -11.94
CA THR A 196 -0.82 6.68 -12.16
C THR A 196 -1.65 6.67 -10.87
N PHE A 197 -1.05 6.97 -9.72
CA PHE A 197 -1.70 6.94 -8.41
C PHE A 197 -2.21 8.32 -7.99
N GLY A 198 -3.14 8.33 -7.02
CA GLY A 198 -3.70 9.57 -6.47
C GLY A 198 -2.77 10.38 -5.56
N GLY A 199 -1.53 9.92 -5.36
CA GLY A 199 -0.55 10.62 -4.53
C GLY A 199 0.77 9.86 -4.38
N PRO A 200 1.82 10.55 -3.91
CA PRO A 200 3.18 10.02 -3.85
C PRO A 200 3.33 8.94 -2.79
N THR A 201 2.60 9.02 -1.68
CA THR A 201 2.60 7.96 -0.65
C THR A 201 1.94 6.69 -1.18
N ARG A 202 0.82 6.81 -1.90
CA ARG A 202 0.11 5.67 -2.53
C ARG A 202 0.98 4.98 -3.57
N TYR A 203 1.63 5.75 -4.44
CA TYR A 203 2.62 5.22 -5.37
C TYR A 203 3.79 4.55 -4.65
N GLY A 204 4.34 5.19 -3.61
CA GLY A 204 5.41 4.66 -2.80
C GLY A 204 5.07 3.33 -2.11
N THR A 205 3.84 3.15 -1.61
CA THR A 205 3.37 1.87 -1.06
C THR A 205 3.39 0.77 -2.11
N TYR A 206 2.93 1.07 -3.33
CA TYR A 206 3.02 0.11 -4.44
C TYR A 206 4.48 -0.22 -4.78
N LEU A 207 5.39 0.76 -4.75
CA LEU A 207 6.82 0.51 -4.95
C LEU A 207 7.43 -0.37 -3.85
N LEU A 208 6.98 -0.27 -2.58
CA LEU A 208 7.41 -1.17 -1.51
C LEU A 208 7.05 -2.63 -1.80
N LEU A 209 5.87 -2.88 -2.37
CA LEU A 209 5.48 -4.22 -2.84
C LEU A 209 6.46 -4.73 -3.90
N ILE A 210 6.76 -3.91 -4.91
CA ILE A 210 7.65 -4.29 -6.00
C ILE A 210 9.09 -4.48 -5.53
N LEU A 211 9.64 -3.56 -4.74
CA LEU A 211 10.98 -3.68 -4.19
C LEU A 211 11.11 -4.91 -3.30
N GLY A 212 10.15 -5.16 -2.42
CA GLY A 212 10.13 -6.36 -1.58
C GLY A 212 10.22 -7.63 -2.42
N LEU A 213 9.40 -7.73 -3.48
CA LEU A 213 9.42 -8.86 -4.41
C LEU A 213 10.75 -9.03 -5.16
N LEU A 214 11.42 -7.94 -5.54
CA LEU A 214 12.66 -7.97 -6.33
C LEU A 214 13.92 -8.18 -5.48
N LEU A 215 13.93 -7.72 -4.23
CA LEU A 215 15.10 -7.64 -3.37
C LEU A 215 15.84 -8.99 -3.19
N PRO A 216 15.16 -10.14 -2.97
CA PRO A 216 15.83 -11.44 -2.90
C PRO A 216 16.57 -11.81 -4.20
N PHE A 217 16.01 -11.43 -5.35
CA PHE A 217 16.55 -11.80 -6.66
C PHE A 217 17.80 -11.01 -7.06
N LEU A 218 18.18 -9.98 -6.30
CA LEU A 218 19.44 -9.26 -6.53
C LEU A 218 20.68 -10.11 -6.20
N PHE A 219 20.51 -11.06 -5.28
CA PHE A 219 21.56 -11.95 -4.77
C PHE A 219 21.56 -13.31 -5.47
N GLU A 220 20.50 -13.62 -6.22
CA GLU A 220 20.34 -14.89 -6.94
C GLU A 220 21.05 -14.89 -8.29
N LYS A 221 21.77 -15.97 -8.61
CA LYS A 221 22.46 -16.14 -9.90
C LYS A 221 21.52 -16.69 -10.98
N THR A 222 20.50 -15.91 -11.33
CA THR A 222 19.48 -16.31 -12.34
C THR A 222 19.49 -15.39 -13.56
N LYS A 223 18.93 -15.85 -14.69
CA LYS A 223 18.69 -14.99 -15.87
C LYS A 223 17.79 -13.79 -15.55
N PHE A 224 16.90 -13.93 -14.56
CA PHE A 224 16.01 -12.89 -14.08
C PHE A 224 16.73 -11.80 -13.27
N ARG A 225 17.94 -12.07 -12.77
CA ARG A 225 18.73 -11.12 -11.95
C ARG A 225 18.94 -9.78 -12.62
N LYS A 226 19.28 -9.76 -13.92
CA LYS A 226 19.51 -8.50 -14.65
C LYS A 226 18.26 -7.64 -14.66
N TYR A 227 17.12 -8.23 -15.02
CA TYR A 227 15.82 -7.56 -14.96
C TYR A 227 15.49 -7.07 -13.55
N ALA A 228 15.72 -7.91 -12.54
CA ALA A 228 15.46 -7.55 -11.14
C ALA A 228 16.32 -6.37 -10.68
N ILE A 229 17.62 -6.34 -11.01
CA ILE A 229 18.53 -5.22 -10.70
C ILE A 229 18.05 -3.93 -11.37
N THR A 230 17.76 -3.98 -12.68
CA THR A 230 17.30 -2.80 -13.42
C THR A 230 16.00 -2.26 -12.84
N LEU A 231 14.99 -3.11 -12.68
CA LEU A 231 13.70 -2.68 -12.17
C LEU A 231 13.78 -2.22 -10.71
N PHE A 232 14.61 -2.87 -9.88
CA PHE A 232 14.86 -2.45 -8.51
C PHE A 232 15.50 -1.06 -8.45
N ALA A 233 16.50 -0.78 -9.29
CA ALA A 233 17.14 0.53 -9.35
C ALA A 233 16.16 1.63 -9.79
N LEU A 234 15.32 1.36 -10.80
CA LEU A 234 14.29 2.30 -11.27
C LEU A 234 13.19 2.53 -10.21
N ALA A 235 12.76 1.47 -9.53
CA ALA A 235 11.81 1.57 -8.41
C ALA A 235 12.40 2.36 -7.24
N LEU A 236 13.67 2.14 -6.90
CA LEU A 236 14.37 2.88 -5.84
C LEU A 236 14.48 4.36 -6.19
N ALA A 237 14.86 4.69 -7.43
CA ALA A 237 14.88 6.07 -7.91
C ALA A 237 13.49 6.73 -7.81
N SER A 238 12.43 6.00 -8.20
CA SER A 238 11.05 6.47 -8.03
C SER A 238 10.70 6.72 -6.56
N ILE A 239 11.10 5.85 -5.63
CA ILE A 239 10.87 6.04 -4.19
C ILE A 239 11.55 7.33 -3.71
N VAL A 240 12.78 7.61 -4.13
CA VAL A 240 13.46 8.87 -3.75
C VAL A 240 12.65 10.07 -4.24
N LEU A 241 12.18 10.04 -5.50
CA LEU A 241 11.40 11.12 -6.11
C LEU A 241 9.97 11.25 -5.55
N THR A 242 9.45 10.27 -4.80
CA THR A 242 8.17 10.43 -4.08
C THR A 242 8.30 11.39 -2.89
N TYR A 243 9.51 11.62 -2.38
CA TYR A 243 9.79 12.41 -1.17
C TYR A 243 8.94 12.00 0.04
N SER A 244 8.57 10.72 0.13
CA SER A 244 7.74 10.17 1.20
C SER A 244 8.58 9.49 2.27
N ARG A 245 8.68 10.14 3.44
CA ARG A 245 9.54 9.71 4.56
C ARG A 245 9.14 8.32 5.08
N SER A 246 7.84 8.04 5.20
CA SER A 246 7.35 6.73 5.64
C SER A 246 7.75 5.60 4.70
N ILE A 247 7.75 5.86 3.38
CA ILE A 247 8.15 4.91 2.35
C ILE A 247 9.66 4.65 2.38
N TRP A 248 10.47 5.68 2.64
CA TRP A 248 11.91 5.52 2.85
C TRP A 248 12.20 4.65 4.07
N VAL A 249 11.52 4.89 5.19
CA VAL A 249 11.65 4.07 6.40
C VAL A 249 11.24 2.62 6.14
N GLY A 250 10.14 2.38 5.43
CA GLY A 250 9.72 1.04 5.01
C GLY A 250 10.74 0.34 4.11
N THR A 251 11.34 1.06 3.16
CA THR A 251 12.39 0.55 2.27
C THR A 251 13.65 0.17 3.06
N LEU A 252 14.07 1.05 3.98
CA LEU A 252 15.22 0.80 4.87
C LEU A 252 14.98 -0.41 5.76
N ALA A 253 13.78 -0.57 6.33
CA ALA A 253 13.45 -1.73 7.16
C ALA A 253 13.57 -3.06 6.38
N ALA A 254 13.05 -3.12 5.16
CA ALA A 254 13.18 -4.29 4.30
C ALA A 254 14.66 -4.57 3.90
N GLY A 255 15.42 -3.52 3.59
CA GLY A 255 16.85 -3.60 3.29
C GLY A 255 17.68 -4.10 4.48
N ILE A 256 17.47 -3.52 5.66
CA ILE A 256 18.14 -3.90 6.91
C ILE A 256 17.84 -5.36 7.26
N PHE A 257 16.57 -5.78 7.19
CA PHE A 257 16.20 -7.17 7.44
C PHE A 257 16.92 -8.12 6.48
N THR A 258 16.95 -7.79 5.19
CA THR A 258 17.65 -8.58 4.17
C THR A 258 19.15 -8.65 4.46
N ALA A 259 19.78 -7.53 4.81
CA ALA A 259 21.18 -7.48 5.20
C ALA A 259 21.46 -8.38 6.42
N PHE A 260 20.65 -8.31 7.48
CA PHE A 260 20.79 -9.20 8.64
C PHE A 260 20.63 -10.68 8.30
N ARG A 261 19.86 -11.00 7.26
CA ARG A 261 19.60 -12.37 6.82
C ARG A 261 20.70 -12.94 5.95
N LEU A 262 21.29 -12.13 5.08
CA LEU A 262 22.23 -12.56 4.04
C LEU A 262 23.69 -12.20 4.35
N THR A 263 23.94 -11.21 5.21
CA THR A 263 25.26 -10.68 5.54
C THR A 263 25.61 -10.99 7.00
N PRO A 264 26.89 -11.23 7.34
CA PRO A 264 27.32 -11.41 8.73
C PRO A 264 26.86 -10.26 9.63
N ARG A 265 26.21 -10.60 10.76
CA ARG A 265 25.58 -9.62 11.68
C ARG A 265 26.53 -8.50 12.10
N LYS A 266 27.82 -8.80 12.29
CA LYS A 266 28.86 -7.81 12.67
C LYS A 266 29.01 -6.70 11.63
N ILE A 267 28.91 -7.01 10.33
CA ILE A 267 29.02 -6.03 9.25
C ILE A 267 27.79 -5.13 9.22
N VAL A 268 26.60 -5.73 9.35
CA VAL A 268 25.33 -4.99 9.36
C VAL A 268 25.27 -4.03 10.55
N LEU A 269 25.65 -4.48 11.75
CA LEU A 269 25.69 -3.64 12.95
C LEU A 269 26.68 -2.48 12.79
N LYS A 270 27.87 -2.72 12.21
CA LYS A 270 28.84 -1.65 11.91
C LYS A 270 28.28 -0.63 10.90
N ALA A 271 27.61 -1.10 9.85
CA ALA A 271 26.99 -0.22 8.84
C ALA A 271 25.84 0.61 9.43
N ILE A 272 24.98 0.01 10.26
CA ILE A 272 23.92 0.73 10.98
C ILE A 272 24.53 1.76 11.93
N LEU A 273 25.53 1.37 12.72
CA LEU A 273 26.21 2.31 13.63
C LEU A 273 26.85 3.46 12.85
N ALA A 274 27.53 3.19 11.73
CA ALA A 274 28.10 4.22 10.87
C ALA A 274 27.02 5.15 10.30
N LEU A 275 25.88 4.62 9.87
CA LEU A 275 24.75 5.42 9.40
C LEU A 275 24.15 6.28 10.53
N LEU A 276 23.96 5.72 11.73
CA LEU A 276 23.46 6.47 12.89
C LEU A 276 24.42 7.56 13.32
N ILE A 277 25.73 7.30 13.32
CA ILE A 277 26.77 8.30 13.57
C ILE A 277 26.69 9.39 12.48
N PHE A 278 26.61 9.02 11.21
CA PHE A 278 26.50 9.98 10.11
C PHE A 278 25.25 10.87 10.23
N VAL A 279 24.09 10.27 10.52
CA VAL A 279 22.83 11.01 10.74
C VAL A 279 22.90 11.88 12.00
N GLY A 280 23.50 11.37 13.08
CA GLY A 280 23.71 12.12 14.32
C GLY A 280 24.64 13.32 14.13
N LEU A 281 25.77 13.14 13.43
CA LEU A 281 26.69 14.20 13.06
C LEU A 281 26.04 15.22 12.14
N TRP A 282 25.25 14.76 11.16
CA TRP A 282 24.47 15.64 10.29
C TRP A 282 23.48 16.50 11.09
N PHE A 283 22.73 15.90 12.01
CA PHE A 283 21.77 16.62 12.85
C PHE A 283 22.49 17.60 13.80
N PHE A 284 23.60 17.17 14.40
CA PHE A 284 24.44 18.03 15.24
C PHE A 284 24.97 19.23 14.45
N TYR A 285 25.53 19.00 13.26
CA TYR A 285 26.00 20.05 12.36
C TYR A 285 24.87 20.99 11.94
N SER A 286 23.67 20.47 11.66
CA SER A 286 22.50 21.28 11.31
C SER A 286 22.04 22.19 12.46
N LYS A 287 22.14 21.73 13.71
CA LYS A 287 21.86 22.58 14.88
C LYS A 287 22.97 23.59 15.13
N LEU A 288 24.24 23.20 14.98
CA LEU A 288 25.37 24.11 15.08
C LEU A 288 25.28 25.23 14.04
N GLY A 289 24.97 24.91 12.78
CA GLY A 289 24.80 25.90 11.71
C GLY A 289 23.63 26.87 11.94
N ASN A 290 22.59 26.47 12.69
CA ASN A 290 21.51 27.37 13.09
C ASN A 290 21.88 28.25 14.30
N MET A 291 22.80 27.81 15.18
CA MET A 291 23.31 28.62 16.29
C MET A 291 24.41 29.59 15.85
N TRP A 292 25.22 29.17 14.89
CA TRP A 292 26.25 29.97 14.25
C TRP A 292 25.62 30.62 13.02
N HIS A 293 24.82 31.67 13.23
CA HIS A 293 24.36 32.54 12.15
C HIS A 293 25.59 33.21 11.47
N PHE A 294 26.31 32.46 10.65
CA PHE A 294 27.23 33.01 9.67
C PHE A 294 26.35 33.84 8.73
N LYS A 295 26.49 35.17 8.84
CA LYS A 295 25.75 36.20 8.10
C LYS A 295 25.44 35.73 6.67
N GLY A 296 24.20 35.30 6.43
CA GLY A 296 23.65 35.04 5.10
C GLY A 296 23.54 33.58 4.63
N ALA A 297 23.98 32.57 5.38
CA ALA A 297 23.86 31.17 4.96
C ALA A 297 22.96 30.35 5.90
N GLU A 298 21.73 30.02 5.45
CA GLU A 298 20.89 29.04 6.15
C GLU A 298 21.46 27.62 5.96
N PHE A 299 21.80 26.96 7.06
CA PHE A 299 22.25 25.56 7.06
C PHE A 299 21.28 24.66 7.85
N PRO A 300 20.87 23.50 7.29
CA PRO A 300 21.22 22.98 5.97
C PRO A 300 20.58 23.83 4.84
N PRO A 301 21.11 23.77 3.60
CA PRO A 301 20.60 24.56 2.48
C PRO A 301 19.06 24.47 2.37
N PRO A 302 18.35 25.54 1.96
CA PRO A 302 16.90 25.58 1.97
C PRO A 302 16.25 24.34 1.33
N PHE A 303 16.77 23.87 0.19
CA PHE A 303 16.31 22.64 -0.48
C PHE A 303 16.37 21.38 0.41
N VAL A 304 17.44 21.23 1.19
CA VAL A 304 17.64 20.09 2.10
C VAL A 304 16.70 20.20 3.31
N LYS A 305 16.49 21.41 3.83
CA LYS A 305 15.50 21.70 4.87
C LYS A 305 14.09 21.34 4.39
N THR A 306 13.70 21.75 3.18
CA THR A 306 12.41 21.42 2.54
C THR A 306 12.19 19.90 2.38
N ILE A 307 13.25 19.13 2.10
CA ILE A 307 13.14 17.68 1.91
C ILE A 307 13.08 16.93 3.25
N PHE A 308 14.01 17.22 4.17
CA PHE A 308 14.24 16.42 5.38
C PHE A 308 13.63 17.03 6.64
N VAL A 309 13.54 18.35 6.74
CA VAL A 309 13.10 19.09 7.93
C VAL A 309 11.78 19.80 7.63
N ARG A 310 10.68 19.02 7.64
CA ARG A 310 9.32 19.50 7.42
C ARG A 310 8.60 19.67 8.75
N THR A 311 8.77 20.84 9.37
CA THR A 311 8.23 21.12 10.71
C THR A 311 6.71 21.20 10.72
N GLY A 312 6.08 21.75 9.68
CA GLY A 312 4.62 21.81 9.52
C GLY A 312 4.01 20.41 9.44
N SER A 313 4.43 19.63 8.44
CA SER A 313 3.97 18.23 8.28
C SER A 313 4.26 17.36 9.52
N THR A 314 5.42 17.47 10.16
CA THR A 314 5.75 16.65 11.35
C THR A 314 4.89 17.03 12.56
N GLY A 315 4.62 18.32 12.76
CA GLY A 315 3.74 18.78 13.82
C GLY A 315 2.29 18.34 13.62
N GLU A 316 1.82 18.35 12.38
CA GLU A 316 0.48 17.85 12.01
C GLU A 316 0.35 16.34 12.23
N HIS A 317 1.31 15.54 11.75
CA HIS A 317 1.37 14.09 12.00
C HIS A 317 1.27 13.77 13.51
N MET A 318 1.98 14.53 14.36
CA MET A 318 1.96 14.32 15.81
C MET A 318 0.59 14.66 16.43
N LYS A 319 -0.07 15.73 15.96
CA LYS A 319 -1.42 16.09 16.41
C LYS A 319 -2.44 15.01 16.03
N LEU A 320 -2.38 14.51 14.79
CA LEU A 320 -3.28 13.47 14.29
C LEU A 320 -3.06 12.13 15.00
N LEU A 321 -1.80 11.79 15.30
CA LEU A 321 -1.46 10.63 16.11
C LEU A 321 -2.04 10.74 17.54
N LYS A 322 -1.86 11.89 18.18
CA LYS A 322 -2.38 12.13 19.54
C LYS A 322 -3.91 12.07 19.57
N ALA A 323 -4.59 12.73 18.63
CA ALA A 323 -6.04 12.70 18.53
C ALA A 323 -6.57 11.27 18.26
N GLY A 324 -5.91 10.52 17.39
CA GLY A 324 -6.25 9.10 17.16
C GLY A 324 -6.09 8.25 18.41
N LEU A 325 -5.03 8.49 19.19
CA LEU A 325 -4.77 7.76 20.44
C LEU A 325 -5.83 8.08 21.50
N GLU A 326 -6.16 9.35 21.69
CA GLU A 326 -7.22 9.80 22.60
C GLU A 326 -8.55 9.10 22.28
N VAL A 327 -8.99 9.15 21.02
CA VAL A 327 -10.24 8.49 20.58
C VAL A 327 -10.18 6.98 20.80
N ALA A 328 -9.07 6.33 20.48
CA ALA A 328 -8.91 4.88 20.67
C ALA A 328 -8.92 4.49 22.15
N THR A 329 -8.38 5.33 23.04
CA THR A 329 -8.40 5.09 24.49
C THR A 329 -9.78 5.31 25.11
N GLU A 330 -10.51 6.33 24.65
CA GLU A 330 -11.87 6.61 25.09
C GLU A 330 -12.89 5.59 24.57
N ASN A 331 -12.60 4.96 23.42
CA ASN A 331 -13.49 4.02 22.74
C ASN A 331 -12.78 2.67 22.51
N PRO A 332 -12.55 1.86 23.56
CA PRO A 332 -11.78 0.61 23.46
C PRO A 332 -12.43 -0.46 22.55
N PHE A 333 -13.75 -0.36 22.30
CA PHE A 333 -14.50 -1.21 21.37
C PHE A 333 -14.59 -0.62 19.94
N GLY A 334 -13.96 0.52 19.70
CA GLY A 334 -14.01 1.25 18.44
C GLY A 334 -15.25 2.12 18.29
N VAL A 335 -15.18 3.07 17.35
CA VAL A 335 -16.27 3.99 17.03
C VAL A 335 -17.06 3.59 15.78
N GLY A 336 -16.58 2.59 15.04
CA GLY A 336 -17.18 2.05 13.82
C GLY A 336 -16.34 2.27 12.55
N LEU A 337 -16.48 1.37 11.58
CA LEU A 337 -15.76 1.41 10.29
C LEU A 337 -16.03 2.68 9.47
N GLY A 338 -14.99 3.15 8.81
CA GLY A 338 -15.01 4.33 7.95
C GLY A 338 -14.98 5.66 8.70
N LYS A 339 -14.86 5.65 10.04
CA LYS A 339 -14.78 6.85 10.87
C LYS A 339 -13.38 7.40 11.03
N ALA A 340 -12.35 6.64 10.66
CA ALA A 340 -10.98 7.13 10.64
C ALA A 340 -10.33 6.87 9.28
N GLY A 341 -9.21 7.56 9.04
CA GLY A 341 -8.50 7.46 7.77
C GLY A 341 -9.31 8.00 6.59
N PRO A 342 -8.89 7.73 5.35
CA PRO A 342 -9.44 8.49 4.22
C PRO A 342 -10.87 8.13 3.80
N ALA A 343 -11.45 7.06 4.34
CA ALA A 343 -12.91 6.84 4.26
C ALA A 343 -13.68 7.98 4.94
N SER A 344 -13.16 8.48 6.07
CA SER A 344 -13.81 9.52 6.88
C SER A 344 -13.83 10.89 6.20
N VAL A 345 -12.87 11.16 5.30
CA VAL A 345 -12.72 12.44 4.55
C VAL A 345 -13.99 12.81 3.78
N ARG A 346 -14.82 11.83 3.40
CA ARG A 346 -16.09 12.07 2.69
C ARG A 346 -17.26 12.46 3.59
N PHE A 347 -17.13 12.32 4.92
CA PHE A 347 -18.24 12.49 5.86
C PHE A 347 -17.83 13.36 7.06
N SER A 348 -16.91 12.86 7.87
CA SER A 348 -16.40 13.49 9.08
C SER A 348 -14.88 13.34 9.06
N LYS A 349 -14.19 14.33 8.49
CA LYS A 349 -12.73 14.28 8.26
C LYS A 349 -12.00 14.01 9.59
N PHE A 350 -11.52 12.78 9.75
CA PHE A 350 -10.72 12.34 10.88
C PHE A 350 -9.61 11.41 10.39
N LEU A 351 -8.39 11.92 10.35
CA LEU A 351 -7.20 11.21 9.88
C LEU A 351 -6.31 10.91 11.09
N THR A 352 -5.81 9.68 11.19
CA THR A 352 -4.85 9.29 12.23
C THR A 352 -3.42 9.27 11.72
N GLU A 353 -3.25 9.23 10.39
CA GLU A 353 -1.98 9.04 9.69
C GLU A 353 -1.15 7.87 10.25
N ASN A 354 -1.85 6.84 10.72
CA ASN A 354 -1.28 5.58 11.18
C ASN A 354 -2.34 4.50 10.96
N TRP A 355 -2.02 3.49 10.15
CA TRP A 355 -2.96 2.44 9.80
C TRP A 355 -3.40 1.62 11.02
N PHE A 356 -2.47 1.27 11.91
CA PHE A 356 -2.79 0.48 13.10
C PHE A 356 -3.69 1.25 14.06
N LEU A 357 -3.43 2.55 14.21
CA LEU A 357 -4.27 3.42 15.01
C LEU A 357 -5.64 3.62 14.37
N GLN A 358 -5.73 3.69 13.04
CA GLN A 358 -7.02 3.68 12.35
C GLN A 358 -7.82 2.42 12.70
N ILE A 359 -7.22 1.22 12.57
CA ILE A 359 -7.89 -0.04 12.95
C ILE A 359 -8.34 -0.02 14.42
N ALA A 360 -7.52 0.50 15.33
CA ALA A 360 -7.88 0.63 16.74
C ALA A 360 -9.05 1.59 16.97
N VAL A 361 -9.09 2.74 16.27
CA VAL A 361 -10.21 3.67 16.33
C VAL A 361 -11.48 3.04 15.75
N GLU A 362 -11.39 2.33 14.63
CA GLU A 362 -12.56 1.82 13.91
C GLU A 362 -13.16 0.56 14.53
N MET A 363 -12.31 -0.37 15.00
CA MET A 363 -12.71 -1.70 15.50
C MET A 363 -12.21 -2.01 16.92
N GLY A 364 -11.60 -1.04 17.61
CA GLY A 364 -11.16 -1.18 18.99
C GLY A 364 -9.85 -1.96 19.14
N VAL A 365 -9.46 -2.15 20.39
CA VAL A 365 -8.23 -2.89 20.78
C VAL A 365 -8.30 -4.34 20.28
N LEU A 366 -9.49 -4.95 20.32
CA LEU A 366 -9.70 -6.31 19.83
C LEU A 366 -9.46 -6.40 18.31
N GLY A 367 -10.01 -5.46 17.52
CA GLY A 367 -9.77 -5.41 16.08
C GLY A 367 -8.30 -5.25 15.74
N LEU A 368 -7.59 -4.37 16.46
CA LEU A 368 -6.14 -4.20 16.30
C LEU A 368 -5.38 -5.49 16.65
N ALA A 369 -5.69 -6.14 17.77
CA ALA A 369 -5.02 -7.36 18.19
C ALA A 369 -5.18 -8.50 17.16
N ILE A 370 -6.39 -8.67 16.63
CA ILE A 370 -6.67 -9.66 15.57
C ILE A 370 -5.88 -9.31 14.30
N PHE A 371 -5.90 -8.04 13.87
CA PHE A 371 -5.17 -7.60 12.68
C PHE A 371 -3.65 -7.81 12.82
N LEU A 372 -3.07 -7.50 13.98
CA LEU A 372 -1.66 -7.79 14.27
C LEU A 372 -1.38 -9.29 14.25
N GLY A 373 -2.30 -10.12 14.76
CA GLY A 373 -2.24 -11.57 14.66
C GLY A 373 -2.23 -12.07 13.21
N ILE A 374 -3.04 -11.47 12.34
CA ILE A 374 -3.06 -11.76 10.89
C ILE A 374 -1.70 -11.43 10.27
N LEU A 375 -1.17 -10.22 10.50
CA LEU A 375 0.14 -9.81 9.97
C LEU A 375 1.28 -10.70 10.48
N TRP A 376 1.27 -11.03 11.78
CA TRP A 376 2.24 -11.93 12.37
C TRP A 376 2.19 -13.32 11.73
N THR A 377 0.99 -13.87 11.53
CA THR A 377 0.82 -15.18 10.93
C THR A 377 1.24 -15.20 9.46
N PHE A 378 0.92 -14.13 8.71
CA PHE A 378 1.45 -13.94 7.36
C PHE A 378 2.98 -13.94 7.36
N ALA A 379 3.60 -13.13 8.22
CA ALA A 379 5.03 -13.00 8.33
C ALA A 379 5.71 -14.33 8.64
N LYS A 380 5.23 -15.06 9.66
CA LYS A 380 5.76 -16.35 10.08
C LYS A 380 5.73 -17.38 8.95
N LYS A 381 4.61 -17.48 8.25
CA LYS A 381 4.43 -18.47 7.17
C LYS A 381 5.19 -18.10 5.89
N LEU A 382 5.32 -16.81 5.57
CA LEU A 382 6.15 -16.36 4.46
C LEU A 382 7.65 -16.58 4.72
N LEU A 383 8.10 -16.48 5.98
CA LEU A 383 9.49 -16.75 6.38
C LEU A 383 9.83 -18.24 6.55
N ALA A 384 8.82 -19.13 6.63
CA ALA A 384 9.02 -20.53 7.01
C ALA A 384 9.93 -21.33 6.06
N LYS A 385 9.94 -21.01 4.76
CA LYS A 385 10.76 -21.72 3.76
C LYS A 385 11.88 -20.83 3.22
N LYS A 386 13.10 -21.03 3.75
CA LYS A 386 14.32 -20.26 3.41
C LYS A 386 14.66 -20.21 1.91
N LYS A 387 14.21 -21.18 1.10
CA LYS A 387 14.55 -21.29 -0.34
C LYS A 387 13.51 -20.66 -1.28
N ASP A 388 12.33 -20.29 -0.79
CA ASP A 388 11.30 -19.69 -1.65
C ASP A 388 11.48 -18.17 -1.70
N MET A 389 12.22 -17.71 -2.72
CA MET A 389 12.56 -16.30 -2.91
C MET A 389 11.33 -15.41 -3.10
N VAL A 390 10.25 -15.94 -3.68
CA VAL A 390 9.01 -15.18 -3.84
C VAL A 390 8.35 -14.98 -2.49
N LYS A 391 8.26 -16.02 -1.64
CA LYS A 391 7.74 -15.88 -0.27
C LYS A 391 8.58 -14.95 0.58
N PHE A 392 9.90 -15.03 0.47
CA PHE A 392 10.79 -14.10 1.15
C PHE A 392 10.57 -12.66 0.67
N GLY A 393 10.43 -12.45 -0.64
CA GLY A 393 10.13 -11.13 -1.18
C GLY A 393 8.76 -10.58 -0.76
N LEU A 394 7.73 -11.43 -0.70
CA LEU A 394 6.42 -11.07 -0.16
C LEU A 394 6.48 -10.71 1.33
N PHE A 395 7.32 -11.38 2.11
CA PHE A 395 7.57 -11.00 3.50
C PHE A 395 8.21 -9.61 3.57
N LEU A 396 9.22 -9.33 2.74
CA LEU A 396 9.89 -8.02 2.71
C LEU A 396 8.94 -6.90 2.28
N ALA A 397 8.07 -7.17 1.31
CA ALA A 397 6.99 -6.27 0.90
C ALA A 397 6.02 -5.99 2.05
N LEU A 398 5.54 -7.04 2.73
CA LEU A 398 4.67 -6.91 3.89
C LEU A 398 5.32 -6.12 5.02
N LEU A 399 6.60 -6.39 5.32
CA LEU A 399 7.39 -5.68 6.33
C LEU A 399 7.51 -4.20 5.98
N GLY A 400 7.90 -3.88 4.74
CA GLY A 400 8.05 -2.49 4.29
C GLY A 400 6.74 -1.71 4.38
N ILE A 401 5.64 -2.30 3.88
CA ILE A 401 4.29 -1.70 3.93
C ILE A 401 3.82 -1.53 5.38
N ALA A 402 4.04 -2.53 6.24
CA ALA A 402 3.66 -2.46 7.66
C ALA A 402 4.43 -1.37 8.40
N VAL A 403 5.75 -1.26 8.18
CA VAL A 403 6.58 -0.20 8.77
C VAL A 403 6.16 1.18 8.27
N ALA A 404 5.90 1.34 6.96
CA ALA A 404 5.34 2.58 6.43
C ALA A 404 3.95 2.90 7.02
N GLY A 405 3.19 1.86 7.36
CA GLY A 405 1.86 1.94 7.98
C GLY A 405 1.85 2.52 9.39
N LEU A 406 3.00 2.57 10.07
CA LEU A 406 3.15 3.26 11.36
C LEU A 406 3.05 4.79 11.23
N PHE A 407 3.24 5.31 10.02
CA PHE A 407 3.32 6.75 9.74
C PHE A 407 2.34 7.21 8.67
N THR A 408 1.62 6.28 8.02
CA THR A 408 0.65 6.58 6.97
C THR A 408 -0.41 5.48 6.85
N HIS A 409 -1.46 5.72 6.06
CA HIS A 409 -2.50 4.73 5.73
C HIS A 409 -2.05 3.73 4.64
N SER A 410 -0.89 3.07 4.82
CA SER A 410 -0.28 2.26 3.76
C SER A 410 -1.16 1.13 3.21
N PHE A 411 -1.90 0.42 4.07
CA PHE A 411 -2.76 -0.69 3.62
C PHE A 411 -4.06 -0.22 2.95
N GLU A 412 -4.39 1.07 3.02
CA GLU A 412 -5.58 1.62 2.35
C GLU A 412 -5.39 1.70 0.81
N GLU A 413 -4.15 1.70 0.32
CA GLU A 413 -3.90 1.70 -1.12
C GLU A 413 -4.33 0.36 -1.73
N THR A 414 -5.62 0.30 -2.10
CA THR A 414 -6.32 -0.91 -2.54
C THR A 414 -5.57 -1.64 -3.66
N SER A 415 -4.89 -0.92 -4.55
CA SER A 415 -4.11 -1.53 -5.64
C SER A 415 -2.95 -2.36 -5.10
N ALA A 416 -2.15 -1.77 -4.20
CA ALA A 416 -1.02 -2.47 -3.58
C ALA A 416 -1.50 -3.59 -2.65
N TYR A 417 -2.53 -3.33 -1.84
CA TYR A 417 -3.02 -4.31 -0.86
C TYR A 417 -3.70 -5.51 -1.52
N LEU A 418 -4.57 -5.30 -2.52
CA LEU A 418 -5.22 -6.40 -3.26
C LEU A 418 -4.19 -7.25 -4.02
N ILE A 419 -3.20 -6.63 -4.66
CA ILE A 419 -2.16 -7.39 -5.37
C ILE A 419 -1.30 -8.18 -4.36
N LEU A 420 -0.92 -7.57 -3.23
CA LEU A 420 -0.19 -8.27 -2.17
C LEU A 420 -0.98 -9.49 -1.67
N MET A 421 -2.26 -9.29 -1.34
CA MET A 421 -3.16 -10.35 -0.87
C MET A 421 -3.37 -11.44 -1.93
N ALA A 422 -3.53 -11.08 -3.20
CA ALA A 422 -3.62 -12.04 -4.30
C ALA A 422 -2.34 -12.88 -4.42
N VAL A 423 -1.17 -12.24 -4.48
CA VAL A 423 0.10 -12.94 -4.69
C VAL A 423 0.47 -13.79 -3.48
N ILE A 424 0.18 -13.35 -2.25
CA ILE A 424 0.30 -14.19 -1.05
C ILE A 424 -0.66 -15.38 -1.15
N GLY A 425 -1.94 -15.16 -1.47
CA GLY A 425 -2.95 -16.22 -1.62
C GLY A 425 -2.54 -17.28 -2.64
N LEU A 426 -1.97 -16.87 -3.77
CA LEU A 426 -1.47 -17.79 -4.81
C LEU A 426 -0.31 -18.66 -4.32
N ARG A 427 0.47 -18.24 -3.30
CA ARG A 427 1.69 -18.93 -2.83
C ARG A 427 1.48 -19.74 -1.56
N TYR A 428 0.31 -19.63 -0.94
CA TYR A 428 -0.15 -20.56 0.08
C TYR A 428 -0.79 -21.77 -0.61
#